data_AF-A0A6G0QX71-F1
#
_entry.id   AF-A0A6G0QX71-F1
#
_cell.length_a   1.000
_cell.length_b   1.000
_cell.length_c   1.000
_cell.angle_alpha   90.00
_cell.angle_beta   90.00
_cell.angle_gamma   90.00
#
_symmetry.space_group_name_H-M   'P 1'
#
loop_
_entity.id
_entity.type
_entity.pdbx_description
1 polymer ?
#
loop_
_entity_poly.entity_id
_entity_poly.type
_entity_poly.pdbx_seq_one_letter_code
_entity_poly.pdbx_strand_id
1 'polypeptide(L)'
;MATQTELGKAILEIIRQNAALKDKELVFGLPRHLPGAYDNSAVIGRLKIEAFTLFHDMDVVVPTPPETIYSSEMVPKVDPSRGKMFECTTVCTVQCSMESASDLLWFEYTYPRKYENKTYRFFDTVGPNAVKKSFDLMNSKRGAISMSGLMFANRFEDHDRVTMVRDYVAFLLTAGLHMRCHHWTIVTASEVPGECHIQFYFQIYMEKNSSEFSANPDDVEYVQEVELAACVMEEMEEVYFNLHVQLIQWVQRLLSAKNRERIELGLFVAASHLLLLCFLLHLSFVSDGGHVGCLDQFLPPPTTSYSLQDEQLRLLRIQILPDAEADDWSLVTGSLSSYSTLSASDNATGALVRPDPGLGFVYAPQKTLFALLEHAQVLQTDVTMDTLYLPMKSQCFELRWLDALPLWTLIRDRVVGYDTILVNQLLKRYGARGFFYREDSRVVVDMSYGVFNPAAAAQSWLRLVAMKFKILHTILFLFFVLTALVAFVLIETQKRMLTFAALFQNRLQLQIPFANLVVTFLAQSLLFVPVMVGMLFFLFELYKDRLLAFGVMTVMWVGESFSVVSVRTRLSQAYFPPLFFCLFTLFHVYLFSFPFGFSYVALGVMSILLLQLMLFFWNCFEIPALNRDLVK
;
A
#
# COMPACT_ATOMS: atom_id res chain seq x y z
N MET A 1 -32.85 33.74 -5.88
CA MET A 1 -34.05 32.89 -5.96
C MET A 1 -33.93 31.87 -7.09
N ALA A 2 -33.71 32.25 -8.36
CA ALA A 2 -33.53 31.32 -9.48
C ALA A 2 -32.27 30.40 -9.39
N THR A 3 -31.19 30.88 -8.76
CA THR A 3 -29.91 30.16 -8.68
C THR A 3 -29.86 29.01 -7.66
N GLN A 4 -30.66 29.06 -6.58
CA GLN A 4 -30.70 27.99 -5.57
C GLN A 4 -31.61 26.83 -5.99
N THR A 5 -32.69 27.12 -6.71
CA THR A 5 -33.58 26.09 -7.27
C THR A 5 -32.90 25.29 -8.38
N GLU A 6 -32.07 25.95 -9.20
CA GLU A 6 -31.22 25.30 -10.20
C GLU A 6 -30.11 24.46 -9.56
N LEU A 7 -29.50 24.93 -8.46
CA LEU A 7 -28.51 24.15 -7.70
C LEU A 7 -29.14 22.90 -7.06
N GLY A 8 -30.34 23.02 -6.49
CA GLY A 8 -31.08 21.89 -5.93
C GLY A 8 -31.45 20.83 -6.97
N LYS A 9 -31.84 21.26 -8.19
CA LYS A 9 -32.07 20.35 -9.33
C LYS A 9 -30.78 19.66 -9.79
N ALA A 10 -29.69 20.42 -9.94
CA ALA A 10 -28.39 19.88 -10.33
C ALA A 10 -27.87 18.84 -9.32
N ILE A 11 -28.11 19.04 -8.02
CA ILE A 11 -27.75 18.10 -6.96
C ILE A 11 -28.61 16.84 -7.01
N LEU A 12 -29.92 16.97 -7.26
CA LEU A 12 -30.81 15.82 -7.46
C LEU A 12 -30.39 14.97 -8.68
N GLU A 13 -29.92 15.64 -9.75
CA GLU A 13 -29.34 15.01 -10.94
C GLU A 13 -28.06 14.21 -10.61
N ILE A 14 -27.19 14.75 -9.76
CA ILE A 14 -25.94 14.10 -9.30
C ILE A 14 -26.25 12.88 -8.42
N ILE A 15 -27.25 12.97 -7.54
CA ILE A 15 -27.70 11.84 -6.71
C ILE A 15 -28.29 10.71 -7.59
N ARG A 16 -29.02 11.06 -8.66
CA ARG A 16 -29.51 10.11 -9.68
C ARG A 16 -28.39 9.44 -10.49
N GLN A 17 -27.24 10.09 -10.68
CA GLN A 17 -26.12 9.56 -11.47
C GLN A 17 -25.30 8.48 -10.74
N ASN A 18 -25.46 8.29 -9.42
CA ASN A 18 -24.86 7.17 -8.72
C ASN A 18 -25.60 5.86 -9.06
N ALA A 19 -24.87 4.89 -9.62
CA ALA A 19 -25.38 3.69 -10.30
C ALA A 19 -26.36 2.80 -9.50
N ALA A 20 -26.48 2.98 -8.19
CA ALA A 20 -27.42 2.25 -7.32
C ALA A 20 -28.87 2.79 -7.35
N LEU A 21 -29.10 3.98 -7.94
CA LEU A 21 -30.38 4.71 -7.86
C LEU A 21 -30.99 5.05 -9.23
N LYS A 22 -30.47 4.47 -10.32
CA LYS A 22 -30.89 4.81 -11.69
C LYS A 22 -32.38 4.54 -11.97
N ASP A 23 -32.99 3.62 -11.21
CA ASP A 23 -34.36 3.16 -11.40
C ASP A 23 -35.31 3.51 -10.23
N LYS A 24 -34.89 4.32 -9.24
CA LYS A 24 -35.73 4.71 -8.10
C LYS A 24 -36.03 6.21 -8.12
N GLU A 25 -37.31 6.57 -8.18
CA GLU A 25 -37.78 7.95 -8.02
C GLU A 25 -37.63 8.38 -6.55
N LEU A 26 -36.58 9.13 -6.22
CA LEU A 26 -36.48 9.81 -4.92
C LEU A 26 -37.55 10.90 -4.84
N VAL A 27 -38.66 10.62 -4.16
CA VAL A 27 -39.70 11.62 -3.86
C VAL A 27 -39.36 12.31 -2.54
N PHE A 28 -38.28 13.09 -2.54
CA PHE A 28 -38.14 14.15 -1.53
C PHE A 28 -38.84 15.40 -2.09
N GLY A 29 -39.77 15.98 -1.31
CA GLY A 29 -40.33 17.28 -1.65
C GLY A 29 -39.20 18.29 -1.91
N LEU A 30 -39.42 19.26 -2.81
CA LEU A 30 -38.41 20.26 -3.24
C LEU A 30 -37.50 20.69 -2.08
N PRO A 31 -36.17 20.87 -2.30
CA PRO A 31 -35.26 21.35 -1.28
C PRO A 31 -35.81 22.65 -0.69
N ARG A 32 -36.30 22.57 0.54
CA ARG A 32 -36.75 23.74 1.29
C ARG A 32 -35.51 24.49 1.74
N HIS A 33 -35.61 25.81 1.78
CA HIS A 33 -34.51 26.67 2.24
C HIS A 33 -33.96 26.13 3.57
N LEU A 34 -32.65 25.82 3.61
CA LEU A 34 -31.91 25.79 4.88
C LEU A 34 -32.31 27.05 5.65
N PRO A 35 -32.68 26.97 6.94
CA PRO A 35 -33.13 28.12 7.72
C PRO A 35 -32.16 29.28 7.52
N GLY A 36 -32.57 30.21 6.67
CA GLY A 36 -31.80 31.37 6.30
C GLY A 36 -31.83 32.33 7.47
N ALA A 37 -30.90 32.16 8.40
CA ALA A 37 -30.44 33.19 9.30
C ALA A 37 -31.53 34.03 10.01
N TYR A 38 -32.62 33.47 10.54
CA TYR A 38 -33.47 34.15 11.54
C TYR A 38 -34.16 33.06 12.41
N ASP A 39 -34.04 33.17 13.74
CA ASP A 39 -34.53 32.27 14.82
C ASP A 39 -33.69 31.06 15.31
N ASN A 40 -32.36 31.19 15.31
CA ASN A 40 -31.47 30.27 16.03
C ASN A 40 -31.67 30.28 17.56
N SER A 41 -32.31 31.29 18.14
CA SER A 41 -32.53 31.40 19.59
C SER A 41 -33.47 30.34 20.14
N ALA A 42 -34.51 29.96 19.39
CA ALA A 42 -35.47 28.94 19.79
C ALA A 42 -34.84 27.53 19.76
N VAL A 43 -34.10 27.21 18.70
CA VAL A 43 -33.39 25.91 18.59
C VAL A 43 -32.29 25.81 19.63
N ILE A 44 -31.44 26.83 19.77
CA ILE A 44 -30.42 26.87 20.83
C ILE A 44 -31.07 26.84 22.22
N GLY A 45 -32.23 27.49 22.40
CA GLY A 45 -33.03 27.42 23.62
C GLY A 45 -33.51 26.00 23.93
N ARG A 46 -33.96 25.26 22.92
CA ARG A 46 -34.31 23.82 23.05
C ARG A 46 -33.08 22.99 23.37
N LEU A 47 -31.97 23.13 22.63
CA LEU A 47 -30.71 22.41 22.91
C LEU A 47 -30.20 22.70 24.33
N LYS A 48 -30.39 23.93 24.82
CA LYS A 48 -30.07 24.29 26.19
C LYS A 48 -30.92 23.50 27.19
N ILE A 49 -32.24 23.50 27.03
CA ILE A 49 -33.16 22.75 27.91
C ILE A 49 -32.80 21.27 27.89
N GLU A 50 -32.62 20.69 26.70
CA GLU A 50 -32.25 19.28 26.52
C GLU A 50 -30.89 18.97 27.17
N ALA A 51 -29.88 19.82 27.03
CA ALA A 51 -28.58 19.60 27.71
C ALA A 51 -28.69 19.54 29.24
N PHE A 52 -29.62 20.29 29.85
CA PHE A 52 -29.92 20.16 31.28
C PHE A 52 -30.65 18.85 31.60
N THR A 53 -31.63 18.45 30.77
CA THR A 53 -32.32 17.16 30.92
C THR A 53 -31.35 15.99 30.80
N LEU A 54 -30.47 16.00 29.80
CA LEU A 54 -29.45 14.98 29.56
C LEU A 54 -28.44 14.87 30.71
N PHE A 55 -28.17 15.96 31.43
CA PHE A 55 -27.36 15.92 32.65
C PHE A 55 -28.11 15.23 33.79
N HIS A 56 -29.39 15.54 33.99
CA HIS A 56 -30.22 14.90 35.02
C HIS A 56 -30.47 13.41 34.76
N ASP A 57 -30.57 13.00 33.49
CA ASP A 57 -30.80 11.61 33.09
C ASP A 57 -29.50 10.80 32.94
N MET A 58 -28.34 11.41 33.19
CA MET A 58 -27.03 10.80 32.94
C MET A 58 -26.86 9.46 33.65
N ASP A 59 -27.25 9.35 34.91
CA ASP A 59 -27.09 8.13 35.70
C ASP A 59 -27.99 6.96 35.21
N VAL A 60 -28.98 7.24 34.35
CA VAL A 60 -29.86 6.25 33.73
C VAL A 60 -29.37 5.86 32.33
N VAL A 61 -28.78 6.82 31.60
CA VAL A 61 -28.45 6.68 30.17
C VAL A 61 -27.00 6.26 29.95
N VAL A 62 -26.07 6.76 30.76
CA VAL A 62 -24.63 6.50 30.60
C VAL A 62 -24.28 5.19 31.30
N PRO A 63 -23.68 4.21 30.59
CA PRO A 63 -23.27 2.95 31.20
C PRO A 63 -22.14 3.18 32.21
N THR A 64 -22.12 2.37 33.27
CA THR A 64 -21.00 2.36 34.23
C THR A 64 -19.71 1.95 33.52
N PRO A 65 -18.61 2.70 33.68
CA PRO A 65 -17.37 2.42 32.98
C PRO A 65 -16.75 1.09 33.46
N PRO A 66 -16.16 0.28 32.57
CA PRO A 66 -15.41 -0.91 32.96
C PRO A 66 -14.11 -0.55 33.70
N GLU A 67 -13.66 -1.41 34.63
CA GLU A 67 -12.38 -1.29 35.36
C GLU A 67 -11.17 -1.57 34.44
N THR A 68 -10.98 -0.75 33.40
CA THR A 68 -9.90 -0.89 32.42
C THR A 68 -9.25 0.45 32.14
N ILE A 69 -7.94 0.43 31.88
CA ILE A 69 -7.14 1.65 31.62
C ILE A 69 -7.64 2.41 30.38
N TYR A 70 -8.09 1.67 29.36
CA TYR A 70 -8.69 2.21 28.15
C TYR A 70 -9.66 1.20 27.52
N SER A 71 -10.85 1.64 27.10
CA SER A 71 -11.80 0.84 26.34
C SER A 71 -12.62 1.74 25.42
N SER A 72 -12.84 1.34 24.16
CA SER A 72 -13.79 2.01 23.27
C SER A 72 -14.73 0.98 22.66
N GLU A 73 -16.03 1.21 22.76
CA GLU A 73 -17.08 0.32 22.26
C GLU A 73 -18.15 1.14 21.54
N MET A 74 -18.49 0.73 20.32
CA MET A 74 -19.60 1.29 19.56
C MET A 74 -20.68 0.22 19.37
N VAL A 75 -21.89 0.51 19.82
CA VAL A 75 -23.03 -0.41 19.84
C VAL A 75 -24.17 0.19 19.01
N PRO A 76 -24.59 -0.47 17.91
CA PRO A 76 -25.84 -0.11 17.25
C PRO A 76 -27.02 -0.53 18.12
N LYS A 77 -28.02 0.34 18.26
CA LYS A 77 -29.23 0.12 19.04
C LYS A 77 -30.46 0.56 18.25
N VAL A 78 -31.62 0.00 18.59
CA VAL A 78 -32.89 0.41 18.00
C VAL A 78 -33.79 0.87 19.14
N ASP A 79 -34.07 2.16 19.16
CA ASP A 79 -35.00 2.76 20.11
C ASP A 79 -36.42 2.73 19.53
N PRO A 80 -37.45 2.29 20.29
CA PRO A 80 -38.83 2.21 19.80
C PRO A 80 -39.42 3.55 19.34
N SER A 81 -38.92 4.67 19.88
CA SER A 81 -39.38 6.03 19.57
C SER A 81 -38.48 6.77 18.59
N ARG A 82 -37.16 6.51 18.62
CA ARG A 82 -36.15 7.24 17.81
C ARG A 82 -35.60 6.44 16.61
N GLY A 83 -35.86 5.15 16.53
CA GLY A 83 -35.40 4.27 15.45
C GLY A 83 -33.94 3.81 15.63
N LYS A 84 -33.24 3.54 14.52
CA LYS A 84 -31.82 3.12 14.54
C LYS A 84 -30.94 4.24 15.13
N MET A 85 -30.11 3.89 16.12
CA MET A 85 -29.15 4.77 16.78
C MET A 85 -27.80 4.07 16.97
N PHE A 86 -26.74 4.83 17.13
CA PHE A 86 -25.44 4.33 17.56
C PHE A 86 -25.08 4.94 18.90
N GLU A 87 -24.63 4.10 19.82
CA GLU A 87 -24.05 4.52 21.08
C GLU A 87 -22.55 4.22 21.02
N CYS A 88 -21.71 5.14 21.47
CA CYS A 88 -20.29 4.90 21.58
C CYS A 88 -19.82 5.30 22.97
N THR A 89 -19.05 4.43 23.60
CA THR A 89 -18.45 4.65 24.91
C THR A 89 -16.94 4.51 24.78
N THR A 90 -16.21 5.58 25.06
CA THR A 90 -14.75 5.58 25.14
C THR A 90 -14.32 5.98 26.55
N VAL A 91 -13.62 5.09 27.24
CA VAL A 91 -13.07 5.31 28.58
C VAL A 91 -11.56 5.34 28.48
N CYS A 92 -10.92 6.29 29.15
CA CYS A 92 -9.47 6.34 29.29
C CYS A 92 -9.08 6.85 30.68
N THR A 93 -7.90 6.45 31.14
CA THR A 93 -7.33 6.91 32.41
C THR A 93 -6.08 7.74 32.12
N VAL A 94 -5.98 8.92 32.74
CA VAL A 94 -4.89 9.88 32.49
C VAL A 94 -4.19 10.30 33.78
N GLN A 95 -2.88 10.52 33.70
CA GLN A 95 -2.04 10.95 34.83
C GLN A 95 -2.04 12.48 35.00
N CYS A 96 -3.20 13.05 35.28
CA CYS A 96 -3.31 14.43 35.72
C CYS A 96 -4.49 14.63 36.67
N SER A 97 -4.54 15.78 37.35
CA SER A 97 -5.67 16.10 38.23
C SER A 97 -6.97 16.25 37.43
N MET A 98 -8.09 15.91 38.07
CA MET A 98 -9.44 16.10 37.50
C MET A 98 -9.65 17.53 37.00
N GLU A 99 -9.25 18.54 37.80
CA GLU A 99 -9.33 19.95 37.42
C GLU A 99 -8.55 20.24 36.13
N SER A 100 -7.29 19.81 36.05
CA SER A 100 -6.44 20.03 34.88
C SER A 100 -6.98 19.35 33.62
N ALA A 101 -7.45 18.10 33.75
CA ALA A 101 -8.07 17.36 32.65
C ALA A 101 -9.36 18.06 32.17
N SER A 102 -10.21 18.47 33.11
CA SER A 102 -11.47 19.13 32.80
C SER A 102 -11.26 20.51 32.16
N ASP A 103 -10.29 21.29 32.61
CA ASP A 103 -9.97 22.59 32.01
C ASP A 103 -9.42 22.46 30.61
N LEU A 104 -8.55 21.47 30.36
CA LEU A 104 -8.03 21.19 29.03
C LEU A 104 -9.14 20.76 28.06
N LEU A 105 -10.03 19.87 28.49
CA LEU A 105 -11.17 19.42 27.69
C LEU A 105 -12.16 20.56 27.44
N TRP A 106 -12.42 21.40 28.45
CA TRP A 106 -13.27 22.57 28.30
C TRP A 106 -12.66 23.62 27.36
N PHE A 107 -11.33 23.79 27.43
CA PHE A 107 -10.59 24.67 26.52
C PHE A 107 -10.83 24.27 25.05
N GLU A 108 -10.79 22.98 24.72
CA GLU A 108 -11.12 22.47 23.38
C GLU A 108 -12.57 22.82 22.96
N TYR A 109 -13.50 22.95 23.92
CA TYR A 109 -14.85 23.44 23.62
C TYR A 109 -14.94 24.94 23.49
N THR A 110 -14.11 25.71 24.18
CA THR A 110 -14.12 27.19 24.15
C THR A 110 -13.23 27.80 23.06
N TYR A 111 -12.37 27.01 22.39
CA TYR A 111 -11.45 27.51 21.38
C TYR A 111 -11.81 27.03 19.95
N PRO A 112 -11.92 27.93 18.96
CA PRO A 112 -12.21 27.55 17.58
C PRO A 112 -10.97 26.94 16.89
N ARG A 113 -10.93 25.61 16.79
CA ARG A 113 -9.97 24.91 15.91
C ARG A 113 -10.35 25.11 14.43
N LYS A 114 -9.33 25.25 13.58
CA LYS A 114 -9.50 25.17 12.12
C LYS A 114 -9.48 23.70 11.71
N TYR A 115 -10.58 23.24 11.11
CA TYR A 115 -10.69 21.95 10.48
C TYR A 115 -10.81 22.14 8.97
N GLU A 116 -10.29 21.22 8.16
CA GLU A 116 -10.38 21.33 6.69
C GLU A 116 -11.84 21.22 6.20
N ASN A 117 -12.64 20.39 6.87
CA ASN A 117 -14.01 20.07 6.47
C ASN A 117 -15.08 20.69 7.37
N LYS A 118 -14.70 21.59 8.29
CA LYS A 118 -15.65 22.22 9.23
C LYS A 118 -15.32 23.69 9.45
N THR A 119 -16.28 24.55 9.15
CA THR A 119 -16.17 26.00 9.35
C THR A 119 -17.14 26.45 10.44
N TYR A 120 -16.69 27.31 11.35
CA TYR A 120 -17.55 27.86 12.39
C TYR A 120 -18.09 29.21 11.95
N ARG A 121 -19.42 29.40 11.99
CA ARG A 121 -20.06 30.68 11.67
C ARG A 121 -20.08 31.61 12.87
N PHE A 122 -20.44 31.08 14.04
CA PHE A 122 -20.41 31.82 15.28
C PHE A 122 -20.06 30.92 16.46
N PHE A 123 -19.51 31.57 17.47
CA PHE A 123 -19.01 30.97 18.68
C PHE A 123 -19.27 31.93 19.84
N ASP A 124 -20.18 31.57 20.75
CA ASP A 124 -20.63 32.45 21.83
C ASP A 124 -20.54 31.72 23.17
N THR A 125 -19.61 32.18 24.03
CA THR A 125 -19.48 31.70 25.40
C THR A 125 -20.48 32.43 26.29
N VAL A 126 -21.47 31.70 26.82
CA VAL A 126 -22.47 32.25 27.75
C VAL A 126 -22.00 32.00 29.17
N GLY A 127 -21.07 32.84 29.63
CA GLY A 127 -20.43 32.68 30.93
C GLY A 127 -19.31 31.63 30.92
N PRO A 128 -18.79 31.26 32.11
CA PRO A 128 -17.61 30.38 32.20
C PRO A 128 -17.90 28.93 31.81
N ASN A 129 -19.15 28.49 31.97
CA ASN A 129 -19.53 27.07 31.92
C ASN A 129 -20.43 26.70 30.75
N ALA A 130 -20.81 27.63 29.86
CA ALA A 130 -21.66 27.32 28.72
C ALA A 130 -21.14 27.90 27.40
N VAL A 131 -21.31 27.16 26.31
CA VAL A 131 -20.91 27.59 24.97
C VAL A 131 -21.96 27.19 23.92
N LYS A 132 -22.23 28.12 23.00
CA LYS A 132 -23.07 27.91 21.82
C LYS A 132 -22.21 27.95 20.57
N LYS A 133 -22.45 27.04 19.63
CA LYS A 133 -21.73 27.03 18.34
C LYS A 133 -22.68 26.84 17.17
N SER A 134 -22.34 27.48 16.05
CA SER A 134 -22.85 27.12 14.73
C SER A 134 -21.71 26.82 13.79
N PHE A 135 -21.86 25.75 13.02
CA PHE A 135 -20.85 25.31 12.08
C PHE A 135 -21.46 24.78 10.79
N ASP A 136 -20.66 24.76 9.74
CA ASP A 136 -20.93 24.06 8.50
C ASP A 136 -19.94 22.90 8.37
N LEU A 137 -20.47 21.71 8.13
CA LEU A 137 -19.70 20.52 7.79
C LEU A 137 -19.69 20.40 6.26
N MET A 138 -18.51 20.51 5.64
CA MET A 138 -18.33 20.30 4.20
C MET A 138 -17.74 18.92 3.97
N ASN A 139 -18.54 17.99 3.41
CA ASN A 139 -18.00 16.70 3.00
C ASN A 139 -17.15 16.85 1.72
N SER A 140 -15.83 16.67 1.83
CA SER A 140 -14.86 17.15 0.85
C SER A 140 -14.64 16.26 -0.40
N LYS A 141 -15.15 15.02 -0.49
CA LYS A 141 -14.60 14.10 -1.53
C LYS A 141 -15.53 13.60 -2.66
N ARG A 142 -16.85 13.82 -2.64
CA ARG A 142 -17.74 13.39 -3.75
C ARG A 142 -19.02 14.24 -3.93
N GLY A 143 -18.85 15.55 -4.08
CA GLY A 143 -19.97 16.47 -4.26
C GLY A 143 -20.50 16.96 -2.91
N ALA A 144 -20.42 18.28 -2.73
CA ALA A 144 -20.60 18.95 -1.45
C ALA A 144 -22.04 18.83 -0.92
N ILE A 145 -22.27 17.93 0.02
CA ILE A 145 -23.36 18.07 0.99
C ILE A 145 -22.80 18.91 2.13
N SER A 146 -23.15 20.19 2.15
CA SER A 146 -22.86 21.10 3.26
C SER A 146 -23.95 20.93 4.30
N MET A 147 -23.62 20.40 5.48
CA MET A 147 -24.55 20.26 6.60
C MET A 147 -24.38 21.42 7.57
N SER A 148 -25.45 22.15 7.84
CA SER A 148 -25.45 23.21 8.85
C SER A 148 -25.72 22.59 10.22
N GLY A 149 -24.90 22.92 11.21
CA GLY A 149 -25.00 22.41 12.58
C GLY A 149 -25.22 23.51 13.62
N LEU A 150 -25.97 23.19 14.67
CA LEU A 150 -26.10 23.98 15.90
C LEU A 150 -25.78 23.10 17.11
N MET A 151 -25.09 23.68 18.09
CA MET A 151 -24.61 22.98 19.28
C MET A 151 -24.74 23.86 20.52
N PHE A 152 -25.16 23.25 21.62
CA PHE A 152 -25.05 23.81 22.96
C PHE A 152 -24.27 22.84 23.85
N ALA A 153 -23.33 23.38 24.65
CA ALA A 153 -22.60 22.60 25.64
C ALA A 153 -22.58 23.32 26.98
N ASN A 154 -22.65 22.54 28.07
CA ASN A 154 -22.59 23.05 29.43
C ASN A 154 -21.67 22.18 30.30
N ARG A 155 -20.91 22.82 31.18
CA ARG A 155 -20.03 22.21 32.18
C ARG A 155 -20.72 22.24 33.55
N PHE A 156 -20.76 21.10 34.20
CA PHE A 156 -21.30 20.88 35.54
C PHE A 156 -20.18 20.33 36.42
N GLU A 157 -20.01 20.91 37.61
CA GLU A 157 -18.98 20.52 38.56
C GLU A 157 -19.63 19.98 39.82
N ASP A 158 -19.34 18.73 40.15
CA ASP A 158 -19.68 18.07 41.40
C ASP A 158 -18.37 17.85 42.21
N HIS A 159 -18.50 17.40 43.47
CA HIS A 159 -17.34 17.21 44.36
C HIS A 159 -16.34 16.16 43.83
N ASP A 160 -16.82 15.08 43.20
CA ASP A 160 -15.99 13.94 42.77
C ASP A 160 -15.97 13.74 41.24
N ARG A 161 -16.68 14.61 40.49
CA ARG A 161 -16.80 14.51 39.02
C ARG A 161 -17.03 15.86 38.35
N VAL A 162 -16.47 16.03 37.16
CA VAL A 162 -16.81 17.15 36.25
C VAL A 162 -17.45 16.58 34.99
N THR A 163 -18.68 17.00 34.70
CA THR A 163 -19.46 16.52 33.56
C THR A 163 -19.69 17.63 32.55
N MET A 164 -19.35 17.38 31.30
CA MET A 164 -19.65 18.27 30.18
C MET A 164 -20.68 17.62 29.28
N VAL A 165 -21.87 18.18 29.24
CA VAL A 165 -23.00 17.67 28.43
C VAL A 165 -23.19 18.54 27.21
N ARG A 166 -23.44 17.89 26.07
CA ARG A 166 -23.62 18.56 24.79
C ARG A 166 -24.81 17.98 24.07
N ASP A 167 -25.55 18.88 23.47
CA ASP A 167 -26.60 18.54 22.54
C ASP A 167 -26.34 19.24 21.20
N TYR A 168 -26.46 18.46 20.14
CA TYR A 168 -26.15 18.85 18.78
C TYR A 168 -27.28 18.47 17.81
N VAL A 169 -27.53 19.36 16.85
CA VAL A 169 -28.39 19.09 15.70
C VAL A 169 -27.70 19.48 14.40
N ALA A 170 -27.68 18.56 13.43
CA ALA A 170 -27.31 18.81 12.05
C ALA A 170 -28.55 18.83 11.17
N PHE A 171 -28.66 19.86 10.34
CA PHE A 171 -29.69 19.97 9.33
C PHE A 171 -29.17 19.38 8.02
N LEU A 172 -29.82 18.30 7.59
CA LEU A 172 -29.60 17.71 6.28
C LEU A 172 -30.32 18.54 5.20
N LEU A 173 -29.86 18.43 3.96
CA LEU A 173 -30.53 19.08 2.81
C LEU A 173 -31.89 18.42 2.47
N THR A 174 -32.18 17.26 3.07
CA THR A 174 -33.45 16.57 2.96
C THR A 174 -34.50 17.26 3.86
N ALA A 175 -35.64 17.64 3.27
CA ALA A 175 -36.65 18.52 3.85
C ALA A 175 -37.40 17.89 5.05
N GLY A 176 -36.75 17.78 6.22
CA GLY A 176 -37.35 17.38 7.50
C GLY A 176 -36.66 16.24 8.27
N LEU A 177 -35.49 15.77 7.82
CA LEU A 177 -34.64 14.83 8.57
C LEU A 177 -33.50 15.60 9.23
N HIS A 178 -33.35 15.47 10.55
CA HIS A 178 -32.27 16.11 11.30
C HIS A 178 -31.42 15.03 11.97
N MET A 179 -30.11 15.20 11.95
CA MET A 179 -29.21 14.35 12.73
C MET A 179 -29.08 14.93 14.13
N ARG A 180 -29.25 14.09 15.15
CA ARG A 180 -29.08 14.46 16.55
C ARG A 180 -27.87 13.73 17.12
N CYS A 181 -27.09 14.44 17.94
CA CYS A 181 -26.03 13.85 18.71
C CYS A 181 -26.10 14.34 20.16
N HIS A 182 -26.24 13.42 21.09
CA HIS A 182 -26.09 13.67 22.52
C HIS A 182 -24.72 13.20 22.94
N HIS A 183 -23.99 14.01 23.70
CA HIS A 183 -22.62 13.70 24.06
C HIS A 183 -22.31 14.12 25.50
N TRP A 184 -21.76 13.18 26.26
CA TRP A 184 -21.32 13.34 27.63
C TRP A 184 -19.80 13.16 27.70
N THR A 185 -19.15 14.02 28.46
CA THR A 185 -17.77 13.83 28.89
C THR A 185 -17.73 13.91 30.39
N ILE A 186 -17.38 12.81 31.02
CA ILE A 186 -17.37 12.67 32.47
C ILE A 186 -15.91 12.50 32.86
N VAL A 187 -15.42 13.40 33.71
CA VAL A 187 -14.08 13.30 34.31
C VAL A 187 -14.30 12.99 35.78
N THR A 188 -13.90 11.81 36.24
CA THR A 188 -14.00 11.40 37.64
C THR A 188 -12.61 11.34 38.28
N ALA A 189 -12.53 11.75 39.54
CA ALA A 189 -11.31 11.59 40.32
C ALA A 189 -11.00 10.11 40.54
N SER A 190 -9.72 9.72 40.42
CA SER A 190 -9.27 8.37 40.79
C SER A 190 -8.94 8.31 42.28
N GLU A 191 -8.93 7.10 42.85
CA GLU A 191 -8.39 6.86 44.20
C GLU A 191 -6.89 7.17 44.30
N VAL A 192 -6.18 7.10 43.16
CA VAL A 192 -4.76 7.43 43.07
C VAL A 192 -4.59 8.96 42.88
N PRO A 193 -3.83 9.63 43.76
CA PRO A 193 -3.63 11.08 43.66
C PRO A 193 -2.85 11.43 42.39
N GLY A 194 -3.40 12.34 41.58
CA GLY A 194 -2.82 12.77 40.31
C GLY A 194 -3.26 11.94 39.10
N GLU A 195 -4.25 11.07 39.27
CA GLU A 195 -4.87 10.27 38.22
C GLU A 195 -6.38 10.59 38.12
N CYS A 196 -6.94 10.59 36.93
CA CYS A 196 -8.38 10.72 36.72
C CYS A 196 -8.87 9.83 35.57
N HIS A 197 -10.15 9.42 35.65
CA HIS A 197 -10.81 8.62 34.63
C HIS A 197 -11.69 9.53 33.78
N ILE A 198 -11.60 9.39 32.46
CA ILE A 198 -12.38 10.15 31.50
C ILE A 198 -13.25 9.17 30.72
N GLN A 199 -14.56 9.42 30.71
CA GLN A 199 -15.53 8.70 29.92
C GLN A 199 -16.20 9.64 28.93
N PHE A 200 -16.02 9.34 27.65
CA PHE A 200 -16.79 9.89 26.54
C PHE A 200 -17.94 8.93 26.24
N TYR A 201 -19.16 9.44 26.25
CA TYR A 201 -20.32 8.69 25.83
C TYR A 201 -21.11 9.53 24.84
N PHE A 202 -21.49 8.97 23.70
CA PHE A 202 -22.35 9.70 22.77
C PHE A 202 -23.35 8.80 22.08
N GLN A 203 -24.45 9.43 21.67
CA GLN A 203 -25.58 8.80 21.00
C GLN A 203 -25.90 9.58 19.73
N ILE A 204 -25.85 8.92 18.57
CA ILE A 204 -26.17 9.52 17.27
C ILE A 204 -27.39 8.83 16.67
N TYR A 205 -28.37 9.62 16.23
CA TYR A 205 -29.59 9.12 15.60
C TYR A 205 -30.20 10.15 14.65
N MET A 206 -31.08 9.71 13.76
CA MET A 206 -31.88 10.60 12.90
C MET A 206 -33.25 10.89 13.53
N GLU A 207 -33.57 12.16 13.71
CA GLU A 207 -34.89 12.63 14.15
C GLU A 207 -35.71 13.10 12.92
N LYS A 208 -36.95 12.62 12.81
CA LYS A 208 -37.91 13.09 11.81
C LYS A 208 -38.67 14.28 12.36
N ASN A 209 -38.73 15.39 11.61
CA ASN A 209 -39.59 16.51 11.96
C ASN A 209 -41.05 16.15 11.64
N SER A 210 -41.83 15.87 12.68
CA SER A 210 -43.15 15.20 12.59
C SER A 210 -44.26 16.02 11.94
N SER A 211 -44.08 17.33 11.74
CA SER A 211 -45.14 18.19 11.21
C SER A 211 -45.19 18.28 9.68
N GLU A 212 -44.11 17.96 8.96
CA GLU A 212 -44.02 18.23 7.51
C GLU A 212 -43.20 17.22 6.68
N PHE A 213 -42.66 16.16 7.29
CA PHE A 213 -41.80 15.19 6.59
C PHE A 213 -42.62 14.05 5.95
N SER A 214 -42.63 13.98 4.62
CA SER A 214 -43.18 12.87 3.83
C SER A 214 -42.08 12.32 2.92
N ALA A 215 -41.62 11.11 3.21
CA ALA A 215 -40.66 10.37 2.39
C ALA A 215 -40.97 8.87 2.45
N ASN A 216 -40.56 8.13 1.41
CA ASN A 216 -40.72 6.67 1.37
C ASN A 216 -39.90 6.03 2.52
N PRO A 217 -40.47 5.09 3.31
CA PRO A 217 -39.72 4.37 4.35
C PRO A 217 -38.38 3.77 3.88
N ASP A 218 -38.32 3.26 2.64
CA ASP A 218 -37.07 2.71 2.08
C ASP A 218 -35.98 3.78 1.89
N ASP A 219 -36.37 5.00 1.52
CA ASP A 219 -35.45 6.12 1.32
C ASP A 219 -34.94 6.65 2.67
N VAL A 220 -35.80 6.65 3.69
CA VAL A 220 -35.42 6.98 5.07
C VAL A 220 -34.44 5.95 5.61
N GLU A 221 -34.69 4.67 5.40
CA GLU A 221 -33.80 3.60 5.84
C GLU A 221 -32.45 3.66 5.15
N TYR A 222 -32.42 3.94 3.85
CA TYR A 222 -31.18 4.14 3.09
C TYR A 222 -30.40 5.36 3.56
N VAL A 223 -31.05 6.51 3.78
CA VAL A 223 -30.40 7.72 4.30
C VAL A 223 -29.87 7.49 5.71
N GLN A 224 -30.64 6.81 6.57
CA GLN A 224 -30.17 6.39 7.89
C GLN A 224 -28.95 5.48 7.79
N GLU A 225 -28.91 4.53 6.85
CA GLU A 225 -27.76 3.64 6.69
C GLU A 225 -26.53 4.32 6.08
N VAL A 226 -26.72 5.20 5.10
CA VAL A 226 -25.60 5.82 4.38
C VAL A 226 -25.04 7.04 5.10
N GLU A 227 -25.89 7.89 5.69
CA GLU A 227 -25.43 9.11 6.36
C GLU A 227 -24.98 8.87 7.81
N LEU A 228 -25.65 8.01 8.60
CA LEU A 228 -25.05 7.59 9.89
C LEU A 228 -23.73 6.88 9.64
N ALA A 229 -23.65 5.97 8.65
CA ALA A 229 -22.38 5.32 8.35
C ALA A 229 -21.32 6.32 7.88
N ALA A 230 -21.68 7.35 7.08
CA ALA A 230 -20.74 8.38 6.65
C ALA A 230 -20.28 9.31 7.79
N CYS A 231 -21.13 9.59 8.78
CA CYS A 231 -20.73 10.35 9.98
C CYS A 231 -19.88 9.49 10.92
N VAL A 232 -20.20 8.19 11.04
CA VAL A 232 -19.32 7.18 11.66
C VAL A 232 -18.01 7.01 10.87
N MET A 233 -17.97 7.35 9.57
CA MET A 233 -16.72 7.41 8.82
C MET A 233 -15.85 8.62 9.17
N GLU A 234 -16.38 9.68 9.79
CA GLU A 234 -15.54 10.72 10.41
C GLU A 234 -14.84 10.14 11.67
N GLU A 235 -15.46 9.15 12.32
CA GLU A 235 -14.86 8.31 13.37
C GLU A 235 -13.97 7.17 12.81
N MET A 236 -13.84 6.99 11.48
CA MET A 236 -12.84 6.06 10.93
C MET A 236 -11.41 6.50 11.20
N GLU A 237 -11.15 7.81 11.34
CA GLU A 237 -9.86 8.30 11.82
C GLU A 237 -9.53 7.71 13.20
N GLU A 238 -10.54 7.49 14.04
CA GLU A 238 -10.42 6.83 15.34
C GLU A 238 -10.12 5.33 15.20
N VAL A 239 -10.71 4.62 14.23
CA VAL A 239 -10.36 3.20 13.96
C VAL A 239 -8.90 3.06 13.49
N TYR A 240 -8.46 3.96 12.62
CA TYR A 240 -7.08 4.01 12.15
C TYR A 240 -6.09 4.40 13.23
N PHE A 241 -6.49 5.35 14.08
CA PHE A 241 -5.75 5.72 15.27
C PHE A 241 -5.68 4.54 16.25
N ASN A 242 -6.77 3.82 16.46
CA ASN A 242 -6.81 2.63 17.32
C ASN A 242 -5.91 1.52 16.77
N LEU A 243 -5.95 1.25 15.47
CA LEU A 243 -5.05 0.27 14.84
C LEU A 243 -3.58 0.72 14.94
N HIS A 244 -3.30 2.01 14.73
CA HIS A 244 -1.97 2.60 14.89
C HIS A 244 -1.44 2.43 16.30
N VAL A 245 -2.25 2.80 17.31
CA VAL A 245 -1.91 2.69 18.73
C VAL A 245 -1.70 1.22 19.11
N GLN A 246 -2.59 0.32 18.72
CA GLN A 246 -2.45 -1.12 18.98
C GLN A 246 -1.18 -1.69 18.36
N LEU A 247 -0.88 -1.34 17.11
CA LEU A 247 0.29 -1.81 16.39
C LEU A 247 1.59 -1.31 17.05
N ILE A 248 1.65 -0.02 17.40
CA ILE A 248 2.81 0.55 18.09
C ILE A 248 2.97 -0.07 19.48
N GLN A 249 1.90 -0.20 20.26
CA GLN A 249 1.95 -0.83 21.57
C GLN A 249 2.37 -2.30 21.48
N TRP A 250 1.89 -3.04 20.49
CA TRP A 250 2.31 -4.41 20.24
C TRP A 250 3.81 -4.50 19.96
N VAL A 251 4.33 -3.63 19.08
CA VAL A 251 5.78 -3.53 18.81
C VAL A 251 6.57 -3.12 20.06
N GLN A 252 6.05 -2.20 20.87
CA GLN A 252 6.68 -1.78 22.12
C GLN A 252 6.73 -2.89 23.18
N ARG A 253 5.73 -3.78 23.22
CA ARG A 253 5.74 -4.97 24.09
C ARG A 253 6.72 -6.02 23.58
N LEU A 254 6.82 -6.19 22.27
CA LEU A 254 7.70 -7.19 21.66
C LEU A 254 9.19 -6.79 21.72
N LEU A 255 9.48 -5.49 21.57
CA LEU A 255 10.83 -4.97 21.41
C LEU A 255 11.09 -3.77 22.34
N SER A 256 12.08 -3.93 23.21
CA SER A 256 12.67 -2.83 24.01
C SER A 256 13.21 -1.72 23.09
N ALA A 257 13.19 -0.48 23.57
CA ALA A 257 13.72 0.68 22.84
C ALA A 257 15.16 0.44 22.31
N LYS A 258 16.05 -0.13 23.14
CA LYS A 258 17.43 -0.47 22.72
C LYS A 258 17.48 -1.52 21.62
N ASN A 259 16.55 -2.47 21.62
CA ASN A 259 16.49 -3.51 20.58
C ASN A 259 15.95 -2.96 19.26
N ARG A 260 14.97 -2.04 19.31
CA ARG A 260 14.46 -1.36 18.11
C ARG A 260 15.55 -0.54 17.43
N GLU A 261 16.30 0.24 18.20
CA GLU A 261 17.44 1.03 17.68
C GLU A 261 18.54 0.13 17.09
N ARG A 262 18.83 -1.03 17.73
CA ARG A 262 19.78 -2.02 17.18
C ARG A 262 19.29 -2.66 15.89
N ILE A 263 17.98 -2.97 15.78
CA ILE A 263 17.39 -3.53 14.55
C ILE A 263 17.48 -2.49 13.44
N GLU A 264 17.11 -1.24 13.73
CA GLU A 264 17.22 -0.12 12.81
C GLU A 264 18.67 0.07 12.33
N LEU A 265 19.63 0.16 13.25
CA LEU A 265 21.05 0.27 12.89
C LEU A 265 21.52 -0.95 12.08
N GLY A 266 21.10 -2.16 12.47
CA GLY A 266 21.43 -3.39 11.77
C GLY A 266 20.92 -3.40 10.32
N LEU A 267 19.68 -2.95 10.11
CA LEU A 267 19.09 -2.82 8.76
C LEU A 267 19.80 -1.74 7.94
N PHE A 268 20.18 -0.61 8.54
CA PHE A 268 20.98 0.41 7.86
C PHE A 268 22.36 -0.11 7.42
N VAL A 269 23.05 -0.84 8.30
CA VAL A 269 24.33 -1.46 7.99
C VAL A 269 24.16 -2.51 6.88
N ALA A 270 23.14 -3.37 6.97
CA ALA A 270 22.85 -4.37 5.95
C ALA A 270 22.54 -3.72 4.59
N ALA A 271 21.69 -2.69 4.55
CA ALA A 271 21.37 -1.94 3.34
C ALA A 271 22.62 -1.31 2.71
N SER A 272 23.50 -0.73 3.53
CA SER A 272 24.75 -0.11 3.07
C SER A 272 25.70 -1.13 2.43
N HIS A 273 25.84 -2.33 3.04
CA HIS A 273 26.67 -3.40 2.48
C HIS A 273 26.08 -3.99 1.20
N LEU A 274 24.76 -4.18 1.14
CA LEU A 274 24.09 -4.66 -0.06
C LEU A 274 24.12 -3.63 -1.20
N LEU A 275 24.02 -2.33 -0.88
CA LEU A 275 24.17 -1.26 -1.86
C LEU A 275 25.60 -1.22 -2.41
N LEU A 276 26.61 -1.38 -1.55
CA LEU A 276 28.01 -1.52 -1.97
C LEU A 276 28.19 -2.75 -2.87
N LEU A 277 27.64 -3.90 -2.50
CA LEU A 277 27.66 -5.10 -3.33
C LEU A 277 27.02 -4.85 -4.70
N CYS A 278 25.84 -4.23 -4.74
CA CYS A 278 25.16 -3.89 -5.99
C CYS A 278 26.00 -2.96 -6.88
N PHE A 279 26.71 -2.00 -6.27
CA PHE A 279 27.62 -1.10 -6.97
C PHE A 279 28.85 -1.82 -7.52
N LEU A 280 29.48 -2.69 -6.72
CA LEU A 280 30.63 -3.50 -7.15
C LEU A 280 30.27 -4.45 -8.30
N LEU A 281 29.10 -5.09 -8.21
CA LEU A 281 28.54 -5.94 -9.25
C LEU A 281 28.33 -5.17 -10.56
N HIS A 282 27.70 -4.01 -10.47
CA HIS A 282 27.43 -3.18 -11.65
C HIS A 282 28.74 -2.71 -12.32
N LEU A 283 29.73 -2.29 -11.55
CA LEU A 283 31.02 -1.86 -12.10
C LEU A 283 31.85 -3.00 -12.67
N SER A 284 31.72 -4.21 -12.13
CA SER A 284 32.46 -5.39 -12.59
C SER A 284 31.83 -6.01 -13.84
N PHE A 285 30.50 -6.03 -13.95
CA PHE A 285 29.81 -6.84 -14.96
C PHE A 285 28.87 -6.07 -15.89
N VAL A 286 28.66 -4.77 -15.68
CA VAL A 286 27.81 -3.93 -16.56
C VAL A 286 28.58 -2.76 -17.15
N SER A 287 29.49 -2.16 -16.38
CA SER A 287 30.30 -1.02 -16.83
C SER A 287 31.43 -1.42 -17.78
N ASP A 288 31.76 -0.55 -18.74
CA ASP A 288 32.85 -0.74 -19.71
C ASP A 288 34.24 -0.93 -19.07
N GLY A 289 34.41 -0.49 -17.82
CA GLY A 289 35.65 -0.72 -17.07
C GLY A 289 35.78 -2.11 -16.45
N GLY A 290 34.75 -2.95 -16.49
CA GLY A 290 34.71 -4.24 -15.81
C GLY A 290 35.22 -5.44 -16.63
N HIS A 291 34.88 -6.65 -16.18
CA HIS A 291 35.11 -7.92 -16.87
C HIS A 291 34.03 -8.24 -17.94
N VAL A 292 33.26 -7.24 -18.38
CA VAL A 292 32.15 -7.41 -19.32
C VAL A 292 32.62 -7.93 -20.69
N GLY A 293 33.85 -7.60 -21.09
CA GLY A 293 34.48 -8.08 -22.32
C GLY A 293 35.35 -9.33 -22.14
N CYS A 294 35.30 -10.02 -21.00
CA CYS A 294 36.21 -11.13 -20.72
C CYS A 294 36.05 -12.30 -21.72
N LEU A 295 34.80 -12.62 -22.09
CA LEU A 295 34.47 -13.59 -23.13
C LEU A 295 35.09 -13.26 -24.51
N ASP A 296 35.47 -12.01 -24.75
CA ASP A 296 35.99 -11.60 -26.06
C ASP A 296 37.35 -12.21 -26.39
N GLN A 297 38.11 -12.61 -25.37
CA GLN A 297 39.41 -13.25 -25.53
C GLN A 297 39.31 -14.69 -26.04
N PHE A 298 38.15 -15.34 -25.86
CA PHE A 298 37.97 -16.78 -26.10
C PHE A 298 37.13 -17.08 -27.35
N LEU A 299 36.39 -16.09 -27.84
CA LEU A 299 35.52 -16.24 -28.99
C LEU A 299 36.16 -15.59 -30.23
N PRO A 300 36.05 -16.21 -31.43
CA PRO A 300 36.70 -15.73 -32.65
C PRO A 300 36.29 -14.29 -32.97
N PRO A 301 37.21 -13.42 -33.45
CA PRO A 301 36.93 -12.00 -33.63
C PRO A 301 35.67 -11.78 -34.49
N PRO A 302 34.86 -10.74 -34.20
CA PRO A 302 33.70 -10.40 -35.01
C PRO A 302 34.16 -9.94 -36.39
N THR A 303 34.35 -10.89 -37.29
CA THR A 303 34.83 -10.69 -38.65
C THR A 303 33.76 -10.01 -39.48
N THR A 304 34.10 -8.83 -40.02
CA THR A 304 33.28 -7.95 -40.85
C THR A 304 32.90 -8.51 -42.24
N SER A 305 33.01 -9.82 -42.48
CA SER A 305 32.77 -10.42 -43.81
C SER A 305 32.20 -11.84 -43.79
N TYR A 306 31.31 -12.16 -42.84
CA TYR A 306 30.49 -13.36 -42.94
C TYR A 306 29.10 -13.02 -43.49
N SER A 307 28.66 -13.76 -44.50
CA SER A 307 27.33 -13.61 -45.07
C SER A 307 26.26 -13.82 -44.00
N LEU A 308 25.29 -12.90 -43.93
CA LEU A 308 24.12 -12.91 -43.03
C LEU A 308 23.37 -14.26 -42.92
N GLN A 309 23.59 -15.18 -43.85
CA GLN A 309 22.98 -16.50 -43.91
C GLN A 309 23.70 -17.55 -43.02
N ASP A 310 25.00 -17.38 -42.77
CA ASP A 310 25.82 -18.28 -41.94
C ASP A 310 25.67 -17.98 -40.44
N GLU A 311 25.52 -16.71 -40.07
CA GLU A 311 25.19 -16.31 -38.68
C GLU A 311 23.82 -16.83 -38.23
N GLN A 312 22.90 -17.09 -39.16
CA GLN A 312 21.54 -17.53 -38.83
C GLN A 312 21.45 -19.00 -38.38
N LEU A 313 22.52 -19.80 -38.53
CA LEU A 313 22.52 -21.25 -38.26
C LEU A 313 23.65 -21.68 -37.30
N ARG A 314 24.25 -20.74 -36.56
CA ARG A 314 25.26 -21.02 -35.53
C ARG A 314 24.69 -20.88 -34.12
N LEU A 315 24.97 -21.86 -33.28
CA LEU A 315 24.65 -21.88 -31.85
C LEU A 315 25.95 -21.80 -31.05
N LEU A 316 25.96 -20.99 -29.99
CA LEU A 316 27.08 -20.94 -29.04
C LEU A 316 26.63 -21.58 -27.72
N ARG A 317 27.18 -22.74 -27.37
CA ARG A 317 26.99 -23.38 -26.07
C ARG A 317 28.16 -23.04 -25.15
N ILE A 318 27.87 -22.55 -23.95
CA ILE A 318 28.83 -22.26 -22.90
C ILE A 318 28.58 -23.26 -21.77
N GLN A 319 29.56 -24.11 -21.49
CA GLN A 319 29.51 -25.07 -20.37
C GLN A 319 30.45 -24.63 -19.26
N ILE A 320 29.91 -24.45 -18.06
CA ILE A 320 30.69 -24.16 -16.86
C ILE A 320 30.97 -25.48 -16.14
N LEU A 321 32.24 -25.85 -16.06
CA LEU A 321 32.74 -27.10 -15.48
C LEU A 321 33.39 -26.88 -14.09
N PRO A 322 33.37 -27.90 -13.22
CA PRO A 322 34.19 -27.92 -12.00
C PRO A 322 35.68 -27.84 -12.35
N ASP A 323 36.47 -27.10 -11.56
CA ASP A 323 37.88 -26.82 -11.89
C ASP A 323 38.77 -28.08 -12.04
N ALA A 324 38.34 -29.24 -11.51
CA ALA A 324 39.07 -30.51 -11.59
C ALA A 324 38.91 -31.25 -12.94
N GLU A 325 37.92 -30.86 -13.75
CA GLU A 325 37.60 -31.49 -15.05
C GLU A 325 37.97 -30.58 -16.23
N ALA A 326 38.62 -29.44 -15.95
CA ALA A 326 38.71 -28.31 -16.86
C ALA A 326 40.14 -28.08 -17.41
N ASP A 327 40.92 -29.16 -17.54
CA ASP A 327 42.32 -29.10 -17.97
C ASP A 327 42.52 -28.70 -19.45
N ASP A 328 41.45 -28.70 -20.28
CA ASP A 328 41.49 -28.25 -21.68
C ASP A 328 40.50 -27.09 -21.96
N TRP A 329 40.92 -25.85 -21.70
CA TRP A 329 40.22 -24.62 -22.08
C TRP A 329 40.16 -24.46 -23.61
N SER A 330 39.10 -24.92 -24.27
CA SER A 330 39.01 -24.84 -25.73
C SER A 330 37.61 -24.52 -26.26
N LEU A 331 37.58 -23.83 -27.40
CA LEU A 331 36.39 -23.67 -28.22
C LEU A 331 36.34 -24.85 -29.19
N VAL A 332 35.32 -25.69 -29.06
CA VAL A 332 35.12 -26.87 -29.93
C VAL A 332 33.93 -26.62 -30.84
N THR A 333 34.17 -26.55 -32.14
CA THR A 333 33.11 -26.44 -33.16
C THR A 333 32.67 -27.83 -33.60
N GLY A 334 31.40 -28.19 -33.37
CA GLY A 334 30.78 -29.41 -33.88
C GLY A 334 29.61 -29.11 -34.81
N SER A 335 29.30 -29.98 -35.78
CA SER A 335 28.02 -29.93 -36.51
C SER A 335 27.00 -30.84 -35.83
N LEU A 336 25.77 -30.36 -35.67
CA LEU A 336 24.67 -31.13 -35.06
C LEU A 336 24.22 -32.32 -35.95
N SER A 337 24.76 -32.44 -37.17
CA SER A 337 24.32 -33.35 -38.22
C SER A 337 25.10 -34.67 -38.33
N SER A 338 26.00 -34.99 -37.39
CA SER A 338 26.73 -36.26 -37.44
C SER A 338 26.70 -37.04 -36.14
N TYR A 339 26.20 -38.27 -36.25
CA TYR A 339 26.35 -39.36 -35.31
C TYR A 339 27.71 -39.33 -34.61
N SER A 340 27.70 -39.18 -33.28
CA SER A 340 28.58 -39.94 -32.39
C SER A 340 27.74 -40.94 -31.59
N THR A 341 27.03 -41.82 -32.31
CA THR A 341 26.87 -43.17 -31.76
C THR A 341 28.25 -43.79 -31.79
N LEU A 342 28.89 -43.87 -30.62
CA LEU A 342 29.82 -44.95 -30.37
C LEU A 342 29.07 -46.24 -30.70
N SER A 343 29.42 -46.84 -31.84
CA SER A 343 29.08 -48.21 -32.14
C SER A 343 29.51 -49.04 -30.94
N ALA A 344 28.52 -49.66 -30.29
CA ALA A 344 28.75 -50.76 -29.38
C ALA A 344 29.34 -51.92 -30.20
N SER A 345 30.64 -51.87 -30.42
CA SER A 345 31.46 -53.04 -30.71
C SER A 345 32.36 -53.25 -29.51
N ASP A 346 32.19 -54.42 -28.91
CA ASP A 346 32.92 -54.94 -27.77
C ASP A 346 34.41 -54.59 -27.76
N ASN A 347 34.91 -54.32 -26.55
CA ASN A 347 36.31 -54.19 -26.12
C ASN A 347 36.92 -52.78 -26.12
N ALA A 348 36.54 -51.97 -25.13
CA ALA A 348 37.50 -51.19 -24.34
C ALA A 348 36.84 -50.67 -23.05
N THR A 349 37.40 -51.05 -21.91
CA THR A 349 37.12 -50.44 -20.61
C THR A 349 37.52 -48.97 -20.63
N GLY A 350 36.56 -48.05 -20.72
CA GLY A 350 36.82 -46.62 -20.65
C GLY A 350 35.55 -45.78 -20.81
N ALA A 351 35.16 -45.11 -19.71
CA ALA A 351 34.25 -43.97 -19.64
C ALA A 351 32.92 -44.07 -20.42
N LEU A 352 31.92 -44.62 -19.73
CA LEU A 352 30.51 -44.28 -19.95
C LEU A 352 30.40 -42.75 -20.05
N VAL A 353 29.98 -42.22 -21.21
CA VAL A 353 29.60 -40.80 -21.36
C VAL A 353 28.45 -40.55 -20.39
N ARG A 354 28.79 -40.01 -19.21
CA ARG A 354 27.82 -39.47 -18.27
C ARG A 354 27.27 -38.18 -18.86
N PRO A 355 25.98 -37.87 -18.70
CA PRO A 355 25.53 -36.49 -18.83
C PRO A 355 26.21 -35.70 -17.71
N ASP A 356 27.29 -35.00 -18.04
CA ASP A 356 28.08 -34.29 -17.03
C ASP A 356 27.24 -33.19 -16.35
N PRO A 357 27.41 -32.97 -15.04
CA PRO A 357 26.57 -32.10 -14.21
C PRO A 357 26.95 -30.61 -14.32
N GLY A 358 27.38 -30.16 -15.51
CA GLY A 358 27.80 -28.78 -15.76
C GLY A 358 26.63 -27.83 -15.99
N LEU A 359 26.78 -26.57 -15.58
CA LEU A 359 25.83 -25.50 -15.92
C LEU A 359 26.01 -25.16 -17.40
N GLY A 360 25.08 -25.63 -18.24
CA GLY A 360 25.06 -25.41 -19.68
C GLY A 360 24.15 -24.25 -20.09
N PHE A 361 24.68 -23.35 -20.92
CA PHE A 361 23.98 -22.21 -21.49
C PHE A 361 24.11 -22.23 -23.01
N VAL A 362 23.08 -21.82 -23.74
CA VAL A 362 23.10 -21.75 -25.21
C VAL A 362 22.63 -20.37 -25.66
N TYR A 363 23.43 -19.71 -26.47
CA TYR A 363 23.09 -18.48 -27.18
C TYR A 363 22.69 -18.81 -28.62
N ALA A 364 21.57 -18.23 -29.06
CA ALA A 364 21.10 -18.33 -30.43
C ALA A 364 20.70 -16.95 -30.98
N PRO A 365 21.04 -16.61 -32.23
CA PRO A 365 20.63 -15.34 -32.84
C PRO A 365 19.11 -15.29 -33.14
N GLN A 366 18.45 -16.44 -33.33
CA GLN A 366 17.01 -16.54 -33.57
C GLN A 366 16.35 -17.56 -32.64
N LYS A 367 15.13 -17.24 -32.17
CA LYS A 367 14.35 -18.10 -31.27
C LYS A 367 14.01 -19.46 -31.89
N THR A 368 13.82 -19.49 -33.21
CA THR A 368 13.48 -20.69 -34.00
C THR A 368 14.55 -21.77 -33.92
N LEU A 369 15.82 -21.41 -33.71
CA LEU A 369 16.93 -22.36 -33.58
C LEU A 369 16.83 -23.21 -32.31
N PHE A 370 16.18 -22.71 -31.25
CA PHE A 370 15.97 -23.51 -30.04
C PHE A 370 14.91 -24.60 -30.22
N ALA A 371 13.89 -24.36 -31.05
CA ALA A 371 12.92 -25.40 -31.40
C ALA A 371 13.58 -26.54 -32.21
N LEU A 372 14.60 -26.19 -33.00
CA LEU A 372 15.45 -27.15 -33.71
C LEU A 372 16.37 -27.92 -32.75
N LEU A 373 16.84 -27.32 -31.66
CA LEU A 373 17.65 -28.03 -30.64
C LEU A 373 16.85 -29.15 -29.95
N GLU A 374 15.57 -28.91 -29.64
CA GLU A 374 14.69 -29.90 -29.00
C GLU A 374 14.25 -31.03 -29.95
N HIS A 375 14.21 -30.76 -31.26
CA HIS A 375 13.80 -31.71 -32.31
C HIS A 375 14.95 -32.08 -33.27
N ALA A 376 16.20 -31.84 -32.87
CA ALA A 376 17.39 -31.99 -33.73
C ALA A 376 17.55 -33.41 -34.28
N GLN A 377 17.03 -34.41 -33.55
CA GLN A 377 17.04 -35.81 -33.98
C GLN A 377 16.15 -36.09 -35.20
N VAL A 378 15.24 -35.17 -35.56
CA VAL A 378 14.26 -35.35 -36.64
C VAL A 378 14.59 -34.48 -37.87
N LEU A 379 15.34 -33.39 -37.70
CA LEU A 379 15.68 -32.47 -38.80
C LEU A 379 17.12 -32.68 -39.30
N GLN A 380 17.26 -33.06 -40.57
CA GLN A 380 18.53 -33.08 -41.32
C GLN A 380 18.98 -31.65 -41.68
N THR A 381 19.23 -30.81 -40.69
CA THR A 381 19.76 -29.45 -40.91
C THR A 381 21.16 -29.33 -40.32
N ASP A 382 22.13 -28.90 -41.13
CA ASP A 382 23.50 -28.60 -40.72
C ASP A 382 23.55 -27.34 -39.84
N VAL A 383 23.16 -27.46 -38.58
CA VAL A 383 23.35 -26.42 -37.56
C VAL A 383 24.75 -26.60 -36.96
N THR A 384 25.54 -25.54 -36.94
CA THR A 384 26.88 -25.55 -36.34
C THR A 384 26.80 -25.10 -34.88
N MET A 385 27.48 -25.82 -34.00
CA MET A 385 27.42 -25.63 -32.56
C MET A 385 28.84 -25.44 -32.02
N ASP A 386 29.15 -24.21 -31.63
CA ASP A 386 30.41 -23.86 -30.98
C ASP A 386 30.25 -24.06 -29.48
N THR A 387 31.02 -24.97 -28.87
CA THR A 387 31.00 -25.23 -27.44
C THR A 387 32.23 -24.62 -26.78
N LEU A 388 32.01 -23.71 -25.83
CA LEU A 388 33.03 -23.08 -25.01
C LEU A 388 32.99 -23.66 -23.59
N TYR A 389 34.11 -24.18 -23.12
CA TYR A 389 34.27 -24.71 -21.77
C TYR A 389 34.94 -23.68 -20.84
N LEU A 390 34.29 -23.33 -19.72
CA LEU A 390 34.76 -22.33 -18.75
C LEU A 390 34.86 -22.88 -17.32
N PRO A 391 35.85 -22.44 -16.50
CA PRO A 391 35.96 -22.84 -15.10
C PRO A 391 34.95 -22.08 -14.26
N MET A 392 34.50 -22.71 -13.19
CA MET A 392 33.81 -22.00 -12.11
C MET A 392 34.67 -20.90 -11.46
N LYS A 393 36.00 -21.04 -11.42
CA LYS A 393 36.95 -20.03 -10.89
C LYS A 393 37.62 -19.15 -11.95
N SER A 394 37.04 -18.98 -13.15
CA SER A 394 37.62 -18.02 -14.11
C SER A 394 37.57 -16.59 -13.58
N GLN A 395 38.60 -15.81 -13.94
CA GLN A 395 38.64 -14.35 -13.71
C GLN A 395 37.46 -13.61 -14.33
N CYS A 396 36.82 -14.19 -15.36
CA CYS A 396 35.60 -13.64 -15.97
C CYS A 396 34.38 -13.60 -15.01
N PHE A 397 34.41 -14.37 -13.92
CA PHE A 397 33.35 -14.43 -12.90
C PHE A 397 33.79 -13.85 -11.55
N GLU A 398 34.97 -13.25 -11.45
CA GLU A 398 35.46 -12.58 -10.25
C GLU A 398 35.13 -11.08 -10.25
N LEU A 399 35.11 -10.47 -9.06
CA LEU A 399 34.92 -9.04 -8.90
C LEU A 399 36.23 -8.32 -9.22
N ARG A 400 36.17 -7.25 -10.01
CA ARG A 400 37.36 -6.54 -10.53
C ARG A 400 38.40 -6.12 -9.47
N TRP A 401 37.93 -5.80 -8.26
CA TRP A 401 38.76 -5.27 -7.17
C TRP A 401 38.95 -6.24 -6.02
N LEU A 402 38.34 -7.42 -6.10
CA LEU A 402 38.15 -8.34 -4.98
C LEU A 402 38.34 -9.77 -5.49
N ASP A 403 39.60 -10.10 -5.78
CA ASP A 403 40.00 -11.41 -6.29
C ASP A 403 39.87 -12.49 -5.19
N ALA A 404 39.43 -13.69 -5.58
CA ALA A 404 39.45 -14.91 -4.75
C ALA A 404 38.80 -14.84 -3.34
N LEU A 405 37.80 -13.98 -3.12
CA LEU A 405 37.08 -13.93 -1.84
C LEU A 405 36.15 -15.15 -1.63
N PRO A 406 36.29 -15.92 -0.53
CA PRO A 406 35.41 -17.07 -0.26
C PRO A 406 33.94 -16.68 -0.09
N LEU A 407 33.69 -15.45 0.37
CA LEU A 407 32.33 -14.91 0.48
C LEU A 407 31.73 -14.62 -0.90
N TRP A 408 32.55 -14.19 -1.87
CA TRP A 408 32.10 -13.90 -3.22
C TRP A 408 31.62 -15.18 -3.92
N THR A 409 32.33 -16.30 -3.79
CA THR A 409 31.89 -17.56 -4.39
C THR A 409 30.52 -17.99 -3.85
N LEU A 410 30.27 -17.83 -2.55
CA LEU A 410 28.96 -18.11 -1.95
C LEU A 410 27.86 -17.18 -2.50
N ILE A 411 28.14 -15.87 -2.58
CA ILE A 411 27.18 -14.86 -3.08
C ILE A 411 26.88 -15.09 -4.56
N ARG A 412 27.90 -15.36 -5.37
CA ARG A 412 27.77 -15.65 -6.79
C ARG A 412 26.88 -16.87 -7.01
N ASP A 413 27.15 -17.97 -6.32
CA ASP A 413 26.48 -19.25 -6.58
C ASP A 413 25.03 -19.27 -6.02
N ARG A 414 24.74 -18.51 -4.95
CA ARG A 414 23.42 -18.49 -4.29
C ARG A 414 22.51 -17.31 -4.64
N VAL A 415 23.08 -16.14 -4.90
CA VAL A 415 22.32 -14.88 -5.01
C VAL A 415 22.35 -14.32 -6.43
N VAL A 416 23.52 -14.28 -7.06
CA VAL A 416 23.71 -13.59 -8.35
C VAL A 416 23.47 -14.51 -9.55
N GLY A 417 24.00 -15.73 -9.49
CA GLY A 417 23.99 -16.68 -10.60
C GLY A 417 25.01 -16.34 -11.70
N TYR A 418 25.43 -17.36 -12.43
CA TYR A 418 26.32 -17.22 -13.60
C TYR A 418 25.59 -16.68 -14.83
N ASP A 419 24.27 -16.86 -14.90
CA ASP A 419 23.42 -16.41 -15.99
C ASP A 419 23.44 -14.90 -16.18
N THR A 420 23.25 -14.13 -15.11
CA THR A 420 23.20 -12.67 -15.18
C THR A 420 24.54 -12.11 -15.64
N ILE A 421 25.65 -12.72 -15.20
CA ILE A 421 27.00 -12.33 -15.62
C ILE A 421 27.21 -12.64 -17.12
N LEU A 422 26.89 -13.86 -17.55
CA LEU A 422 27.05 -14.28 -18.95
C LEU A 422 26.17 -13.46 -19.91
N VAL A 423 24.92 -13.18 -19.54
CA VAL A 423 24.01 -12.37 -20.36
C VAL A 423 24.57 -10.97 -20.57
N ASN A 424 25.13 -10.33 -19.54
CA ASN A 424 25.73 -9.00 -19.70
C ASN A 424 26.99 -9.02 -20.58
N GLN A 425 27.81 -10.06 -20.49
CA GLN A 425 28.99 -10.23 -21.36
C GLN A 425 28.59 -10.46 -22.82
N LEU A 426 27.58 -11.31 -23.07
CA LEU A 426 27.04 -11.55 -24.42
C LEU A 426 26.36 -10.29 -24.99
N LEU A 427 25.65 -9.52 -24.16
CA LEU A 427 25.02 -8.26 -24.54
C LEU A 427 26.05 -7.23 -25.00
N LYS A 428 27.24 -7.20 -24.39
CA LYS A 428 28.33 -6.29 -24.81
C LYS A 428 28.88 -6.66 -26.18
N ARG A 429 29.01 -7.96 -26.47
CA ARG A 429 29.58 -8.48 -27.72
C ARG A 429 28.59 -8.44 -28.89
N TYR A 430 27.41 -9.02 -28.73
CA TYR A 430 26.41 -9.16 -29.79
C TYR A 430 25.36 -8.03 -29.82
N GLY A 431 25.38 -7.15 -28.81
CA GLY A 431 24.35 -6.12 -28.61
C GLY A 431 23.04 -6.71 -28.09
N ALA A 432 21.97 -5.91 -28.09
CA ALA A 432 20.62 -6.33 -27.72
C ALA A 432 19.95 -7.18 -28.81
N ARG A 433 20.61 -8.25 -29.24
CA ARG A 433 20.17 -9.19 -30.29
C ARG A 433 20.32 -10.63 -29.81
N GLY A 434 19.39 -11.50 -30.20
CA GLY A 434 19.43 -12.92 -29.91
C GLY A 434 18.66 -13.35 -28.67
N PHE A 435 18.72 -14.64 -28.39
CA PHE A 435 18.05 -15.32 -27.30
C PHE A 435 19.07 -16.17 -26.52
N PHE A 436 18.95 -16.15 -25.21
CA PHE A 436 19.81 -16.90 -24.28
C PHE A 436 18.98 -17.99 -23.62
N TYR A 437 19.46 -19.23 -23.65
CA TYR A 437 18.77 -20.41 -23.15
C TYR A 437 19.58 -21.09 -22.05
N ARG A 438 18.94 -21.38 -20.93
CA ARG A 438 19.46 -22.23 -19.86
C ARG A 438 19.06 -23.66 -20.08
N GLU A 439 20.01 -24.60 -20.07
CA GLU A 439 19.70 -26.02 -20.22
C GLU A 439 19.09 -26.64 -18.95
N ASP A 440 19.46 -26.13 -17.78
CA ASP A 440 19.01 -26.61 -16.46
C ASP A 440 17.55 -26.24 -16.15
N SER A 441 17.19 -24.96 -16.32
CA SER A 441 15.86 -24.44 -16.00
C SER A 441 14.93 -24.36 -17.22
N ARG A 442 15.46 -24.60 -18.43
CA ARG A 442 14.78 -24.45 -19.72
C ARG A 442 14.16 -23.06 -19.93
N VAL A 443 14.70 -22.04 -19.27
CA VAL A 443 14.23 -20.66 -19.42
C VAL A 443 14.93 -20.01 -20.62
N VAL A 444 14.14 -19.40 -21.51
CA VAL A 444 14.63 -18.58 -22.62
C VAL A 444 14.52 -17.11 -22.24
N VAL A 445 15.64 -16.41 -22.26
CA VAL A 445 15.76 -14.96 -22.06
C VAL A 445 15.92 -14.30 -23.42
N ASP A 446 15.03 -13.37 -23.75
CA ASP A 446 15.13 -12.55 -24.96
C ASP A 446 16.04 -11.34 -24.67
N MET A 447 17.19 -11.25 -25.36
CA MET A 447 18.11 -10.13 -25.20
C MET A 447 17.67 -8.89 -25.98
N SER A 448 16.70 -9.04 -26.88
CA SER A 448 16.04 -7.92 -27.57
C SER A 448 14.93 -7.36 -26.68
N TYR A 449 15.31 -6.74 -25.56
CA TYR A 449 14.34 -6.10 -24.66
C TYR A 449 13.61 -4.94 -25.36
N GLY A 450 12.49 -5.24 -26.01
CA GLY A 450 11.79 -4.37 -26.97
C GLY A 450 11.24 -3.07 -26.38
N VAL A 451 11.22 -2.92 -25.05
CA VAL A 451 10.72 -1.71 -24.39
C VAL A 451 11.82 -0.66 -24.20
N PHE A 452 13.05 -1.06 -23.90
CA PHE A 452 14.18 -0.17 -23.61
C PHE A 452 15.47 -0.78 -24.17
N ASN A 453 15.86 -0.39 -25.39
CA ASN A 453 17.10 -0.86 -26.01
C ASN A 453 18.21 0.20 -25.84
N PRO A 454 19.10 0.08 -24.84
CA PRO A 454 20.15 1.06 -24.58
C PRO A 454 21.16 1.14 -25.74
N ALA A 455 21.45 0.02 -26.40
CA ALA A 455 22.40 -0.04 -27.52
C ALA A 455 21.88 0.70 -28.77
N ALA A 456 20.58 0.59 -29.07
CA ALA A 456 19.94 1.34 -30.15
C ALA A 456 19.73 2.82 -29.82
N ALA A 457 19.53 3.15 -28.53
CA ALA A 457 19.39 4.52 -28.06
C ALA A 457 20.73 5.28 -28.10
N ALA A 458 21.84 4.65 -27.74
CA ALA A 458 23.19 5.23 -27.75
C ALA A 458 23.66 5.74 -29.14
N GLN A 459 22.99 5.33 -30.22
CA GLN A 459 23.31 5.78 -31.58
C GLN A 459 22.93 7.25 -31.85
N SER A 460 22.05 7.86 -31.06
CA SER A 460 21.56 9.23 -31.28
C SER A 460 21.18 9.92 -29.98
N TRP A 461 21.62 11.17 -29.81
CA TRP A 461 21.25 11.99 -28.64
C TRP A 461 19.72 12.13 -28.48
N LEU A 462 18.99 12.31 -29.58
CA LEU A 462 17.52 12.35 -29.59
C LEU A 462 16.91 11.03 -29.09
N ARG A 463 17.48 9.89 -29.48
CA ARG A 463 17.02 8.57 -29.03
C ARG A 463 17.33 8.32 -27.55
N LEU A 464 18.47 8.80 -27.04
CA LEU A 464 18.81 8.76 -25.62
C LEU A 464 17.83 9.58 -24.78
N VAL A 465 17.53 10.81 -25.20
CA VAL A 465 16.56 11.68 -24.49
C VAL A 465 15.16 11.07 -24.54
N ALA A 466 14.72 10.57 -25.70
CA ALA A 466 13.45 9.89 -25.85
C ALA A 466 13.35 8.63 -24.97
N MET A 467 14.42 7.85 -24.84
CA MET A 467 14.49 6.70 -23.95
C MET A 467 14.35 7.13 -22.48
N LYS A 468 15.07 8.15 -22.03
CA LYS A 468 14.96 8.67 -20.66
C LYS A 468 13.56 9.20 -20.35
N PHE A 469 12.94 9.91 -21.28
CA PHE A 469 11.56 10.37 -21.16
C PHE A 469 10.57 9.21 -21.10
N LYS A 470 10.76 8.19 -21.93
CA LYS A 470 9.96 6.95 -21.91
C LYS A 470 10.08 6.24 -20.56
N ILE A 471 11.30 6.12 -20.01
CA ILE A 471 11.52 5.54 -18.67
C ILE A 471 10.75 6.33 -17.61
N LEU A 472 10.92 7.66 -17.58
CA LEU A 472 10.25 8.51 -16.61
C LEU A 472 8.71 8.40 -16.72
N HIS A 473 8.18 8.42 -17.93
CA HIS A 473 6.75 8.27 -18.19
C HIS A 473 6.24 6.91 -17.71
N THR A 474 6.96 5.82 -17.99
CA THR A 474 6.62 4.49 -17.51
C THR A 474 6.62 4.40 -15.98
N ILE A 475 7.61 4.99 -15.30
CA ILE A 475 7.65 5.03 -13.83
C ILE A 475 6.45 5.80 -13.27
N LEU A 476 6.15 6.98 -13.82
CA LEU A 476 5.03 7.79 -13.35
C LEU A 476 3.69 7.07 -13.55
N PHE A 477 3.48 6.48 -14.73
CA PHE A 477 2.29 5.69 -15.02
C PHE A 477 2.17 4.48 -14.09
N LEU A 478 3.26 3.76 -13.88
CA LEU A 478 3.31 2.61 -12.99
C LEU A 478 2.92 3.02 -11.56
N PHE A 479 3.52 4.07 -11.01
CA PHE A 479 3.18 4.54 -9.67
C PHE A 479 1.75 5.03 -9.58
N PHE A 480 1.26 5.75 -10.57
CA PHE A 480 -0.15 6.17 -10.61
C PHE A 480 -1.08 4.96 -10.52
N VAL A 481 -0.88 3.94 -11.36
CA VAL A 481 -1.76 2.77 -11.38
C VAL A 481 -1.60 1.91 -10.13
N LEU A 482 -0.36 1.69 -9.66
CA LEU A 482 -0.11 0.90 -8.45
C LEU A 482 -0.64 1.58 -7.19
N THR A 483 -0.36 2.86 -6.98
CA THR A 483 -0.89 3.63 -5.85
C THR A 483 -2.42 3.68 -5.91
N ALA A 484 -3.01 3.98 -7.08
CA ALA A 484 -4.46 4.04 -7.21
C ALA A 484 -5.12 2.69 -6.92
N LEU A 485 -4.54 1.59 -7.41
CA LEU A 485 -5.01 0.23 -7.15
C LEU A 485 -4.94 -0.10 -5.65
N VAL A 486 -3.77 0.10 -5.03
CA VAL A 486 -3.57 -0.25 -3.61
C VAL A 486 -4.47 0.61 -2.74
N ALA A 487 -4.52 1.93 -2.97
CA ALA A 487 -5.40 2.82 -2.24
C ALA A 487 -6.88 2.42 -2.40
N PHE A 488 -7.32 2.11 -3.62
CA PHE A 488 -8.68 1.64 -3.87
C PHE A 488 -8.98 0.34 -3.13
N VAL A 489 -8.11 -0.65 -3.22
CA VAL A 489 -8.29 -1.94 -2.53
C VAL A 489 -8.29 -1.76 -1.02
N LEU A 490 -7.39 -0.96 -0.46
CA LEU A 490 -7.37 -0.66 0.97
C LEU A 490 -8.69 -0.01 1.39
N ILE A 491 -9.08 1.11 0.76
CA ILE A 491 -10.31 1.86 1.10
C ILE A 491 -11.56 0.97 1.03
N GLU A 492 -11.69 0.19 -0.04
CA GLU A 492 -12.85 -0.67 -0.23
C GLU A 492 -12.86 -1.86 0.73
N THR A 493 -11.70 -2.50 0.96
CA THR A 493 -11.57 -3.59 1.94
C THR A 493 -11.92 -3.08 3.33
N GLN A 494 -11.46 -1.89 3.68
CA GLN A 494 -11.71 -1.25 4.97
C GLN A 494 -13.19 -0.92 5.17
N LYS A 495 -13.81 -0.26 4.18
CA LYS A 495 -15.24 0.06 4.21
C LYS A 495 -16.08 -1.21 4.44
N ARG A 496 -15.76 -2.29 3.72
CA ARG A 496 -16.50 -3.55 3.81
C ARG A 496 -16.24 -4.28 5.11
N MET A 497 -14.99 -4.31 5.59
CA MET A 497 -14.64 -4.98 6.84
C MET A 497 -15.33 -4.32 8.04
N LEU A 498 -15.43 -2.99 8.07
CA LEU A 498 -16.14 -2.27 9.13
C LEU A 498 -17.64 -2.56 9.11
N THR A 499 -18.27 -2.45 7.93
CA THR A 499 -19.71 -2.78 7.78
C THR A 499 -19.97 -4.24 8.16
N PHE A 500 -19.07 -5.16 7.79
CA PHE A 500 -19.14 -6.55 8.20
C PHE A 500 -19.05 -6.71 9.72
N ALA A 501 -18.08 -6.07 10.38
CA ALA A 501 -17.89 -6.16 11.82
C ALA A 501 -19.12 -5.65 12.60
N ALA A 502 -19.68 -4.50 12.20
CA ALA A 502 -20.88 -3.93 12.81
C ALA A 502 -22.10 -4.85 12.63
N LEU A 503 -22.32 -5.37 11.43
CA LEU A 503 -23.43 -6.28 11.15
C LEU A 503 -23.24 -7.65 11.82
N PHE A 504 -21.99 -8.11 11.94
CA PHE A 504 -21.65 -9.36 12.62
C PHE A 504 -21.91 -9.26 14.11
N GLN A 505 -21.46 -8.20 14.78
CA GLN A 505 -21.72 -7.97 16.20
C GLN A 505 -23.23 -7.87 16.49
N ASN A 506 -23.97 -7.11 15.67
CA ASN A 506 -25.43 -7.00 15.82
C ASN A 506 -26.13 -8.37 15.70
N ARG A 507 -25.77 -9.19 14.70
CA ARG A 507 -26.36 -10.53 14.56
C ARG A 507 -25.92 -11.52 15.64
N LEU A 508 -24.70 -11.39 16.16
CA LEU A 508 -24.20 -12.19 17.28
C LEU A 508 -25.02 -11.91 18.55
N GLN A 509 -25.30 -10.64 18.83
CA GLN A 509 -26.13 -10.21 19.95
C GLN A 509 -27.58 -10.69 19.80
N LEU A 510 -28.14 -10.67 18.58
CA LEU A 510 -29.50 -11.11 18.29
C LEU A 510 -29.66 -12.62 18.06
N GLN A 511 -28.58 -13.41 18.16
CA GLN A 511 -28.54 -14.85 17.84
C GLN A 511 -29.13 -15.23 16.47
N ILE A 512 -28.96 -14.37 15.47
CA ILE A 512 -29.47 -14.59 14.11
C ILE A 512 -28.42 -15.35 13.28
N PRO A 513 -28.81 -16.29 12.39
CA PRO A 513 -27.86 -16.94 11.49
C PRO A 513 -27.08 -15.92 10.64
N PHE A 514 -25.74 -16.00 10.71
CA PHE A 514 -24.81 -15.08 10.06
C PHE A 514 -24.23 -15.61 8.74
N ALA A 515 -24.55 -16.85 8.34
CA ALA A 515 -23.98 -17.49 7.14
C ALA A 515 -24.23 -16.67 5.86
N ASN A 516 -25.45 -16.16 5.66
CA ASN A 516 -25.79 -15.34 4.48
C ASN A 516 -24.99 -14.03 4.46
N LEU A 517 -24.69 -13.44 5.62
CA LEU A 517 -23.86 -12.24 5.73
C LEU A 517 -22.43 -12.53 5.28
N VAL A 518 -21.81 -13.59 5.83
CA VAL A 518 -20.44 -14.00 5.49
C VAL A 518 -20.33 -14.30 4.00
N VAL A 519 -21.25 -15.07 3.42
CA VAL A 519 -21.22 -15.42 1.99
C VAL A 519 -21.34 -14.18 1.11
N THR A 520 -22.21 -13.23 1.47
CA THR A 520 -22.38 -11.99 0.68
C THR A 520 -21.12 -11.13 0.70
N PHE A 521 -20.50 -10.93 1.87
CA PHE A 521 -19.27 -10.16 1.99
C PHE A 521 -18.06 -10.84 1.36
N LEU A 522 -17.99 -12.18 1.41
CA LEU A 522 -16.99 -12.97 0.70
C LEU A 522 -17.15 -12.82 -0.82
N ALA A 523 -18.37 -12.98 -1.34
CA ALA A 523 -18.67 -12.84 -2.77
C ALA A 523 -18.37 -11.44 -3.29
N GLN A 524 -18.69 -10.41 -2.51
CA GLN A 524 -18.35 -9.03 -2.84
C GLN A 524 -16.83 -8.82 -2.85
N SER A 525 -16.09 -9.38 -1.89
CA SER A 525 -14.62 -9.27 -1.82
C SER A 525 -13.91 -10.01 -2.96
N LEU A 526 -14.51 -11.08 -3.49
CA LEU A 526 -13.98 -11.78 -4.67
C LEU A 526 -13.91 -10.89 -5.92
N LEU A 527 -14.69 -9.82 -6.02
CA LEU A 527 -14.63 -8.86 -7.13
C LEU A 527 -13.27 -8.14 -7.25
N PHE A 528 -12.47 -8.10 -6.17
CA PHE A 528 -11.13 -7.51 -6.20
C PHE A 528 -10.07 -8.46 -6.74
N VAL A 529 -10.30 -9.77 -6.66
CA VAL A 529 -9.34 -10.78 -7.11
C VAL A 529 -9.05 -10.60 -8.61
N PRO A 530 -10.03 -10.45 -9.53
CA PRO A 530 -9.75 -10.17 -10.94
C PRO A 530 -8.96 -8.89 -11.18
N VAL A 531 -9.20 -7.83 -10.41
CA VAL A 531 -8.49 -6.55 -10.57
C VAL A 531 -7.03 -6.70 -10.15
N MET A 532 -6.77 -7.33 -9.00
CA MET A 532 -5.41 -7.63 -8.53
C MET A 532 -4.68 -8.58 -9.49
N VAL A 533 -5.35 -9.62 -9.95
CA VAL A 533 -4.80 -10.59 -10.91
C VAL A 533 -4.51 -9.91 -12.25
N GLY A 534 -5.40 -9.07 -12.76
CA GLY A 534 -5.20 -8.32 -14.00
C GLY A 534 -4.00 -7.37 -13.92
N MET A 535 -3.83 -6.70 -12.78
CA MET A 535 -2.67 -5.86 -12.51
C MET A 535 -1.38 -6.66 -12.40
N LEU A 536 -1.40 -7.83 -11.77
CA LEU A 536 -0.24 -8.75 -11.75
C LEU A 536 0.13 -9.21 -13.16
N PHE A 537 -0.84 -9.54 -14.02
CA PHE A 537 -0.55 -9.89 -15.42
C PHE A 537 0.08 -8.72 -16.18
N PHE A 538 -0.40 -7.49 -15.97
CA PHE A 538 0.22 -6.30 -16.53
C PHE A 538 1.68 -6.15 -16.06
N LEU A 539 1.94 -6.34 -14.75
CA LEU A 539 3.30 -6.28 -14.22
C LEU A 539 4.20 -7.41 -14.73
N PHE A 540 3.68 -8.62 -14.91
CA PHE A 540 4.42 -9.74 -15.50
C PHE A 540 4.86 -9.42 -16.93
N GLU A 541 4.00 -8.78 -17.70
CA GLU A 541 4.34 -8.38 -19.07
C GLU A 541 5.32 -7.20 -19.09
N LEU A 542 5.21 -6.26 -18.14
CA LEU A 542 6.10 -5.11 -18.03
C LEU A 542 7.52 -5.48 -17.58
N TYR A 543 7.63 -6.35 -16.57
CA TYR A 543 8.92 -6.74 -15.98
C TYR A 543 9.55 -7.96 -16.65
N LYS A 544 8.78 -8.74 -17.43
CA LYS A 544 9.19 -10.03 -18.01
C LYS A 544 9.65 -11.07 -16.99
N ASP A 545 9.46 -10.77 -15.70
CA ASP A 545 9.83 -11.59 -14.56
C ASP A 545 8.70 -11.57 -13.52
N ARG A 546 8.18 -12.75 -13.21
CA ARG A 546 7.03 -12.91 -12.30
C ARG A 546 7.39 -12.65 -10.84
N LEU A 547 8.57 -13.06 -10.41
CA LEU A 547 9.01 -12.90 -9.01
C LEU A 547 9.35 -11.44 -8.73
N LEU A 548 10.02 -10.78 -9.67
CA LEU A 548 10.32 -9.35 -9.57
C LEU A 548 9.03 -8.52 -9.49
N ALA A 549 8.07 -8.78 -10.39
CA ALA A 549 6.78 -8.11 -10.40
C ALA A 549 6.02 -8.27 -9.09
N PHE A 550 5.99 -9.50 -8.54
CA PHE A 550 5.37 -9.77 -7.25
C PHE A 550 6.07 -9.00 -6.12
N GLY A 551 7.40 -9.04 -6.07
CA GLY A 551 8.18 -8.31 -5.08
C GLY A 551 7.95 -6.80 -5.11
N VAL A 552 7.93 -6.19 -6.29
CA VAL A 552 7.61 -4.76 -6.47
C VAL A 552 6.21 -4.44 -5.95
N MET A 553 5.22 -5.27 -6.29
CA MET A 553 3.85 -5.09 -5.80
C MET A 553 3.77 -5.24 -4.28
N THR A 554 4.47 -6.21 -3.68
CA THR A 554 4.51 -6.41 -2.23
C THR A 554 5.13 -5.21 -1.51
N VAL A 555 6.27 -4.71 -1.97
CA VAL A 555 6.92 -3.54 -1.38
C VAL A 555 6.00 -2.32 -1.44
N MET A 556 5.33 -2.12 -2.57
CA MET A 556 4.36 -1.04 -2.73
C MET A 556 3.16 -1.19 -1.78
N TRP A 557 2.62 -2.39 -1.63
CA TRP A 557 1.54 -2.71 -0.69
C TRP A 557 1.92 -2.39 0.76
N VAL A 558 3.10 -2.85 1.19
CA VAL A 558 3.59 -2.62 2.55
C VAL A 558 3.84 -1.12 2.77
N GLY A 559 4.40 -0.43 1.77
CA GLY A 559 4.58 1.03 1.71
C GLY A 559 3.32 1.82 2.00
N GLU A 560 2.31 1.63 1.16
CA GLU A 560 1.03 2.32 1.25
C GLU A 560 0.26 1.94 2.51
N SER A 561 0.27 0.65 2.90
CA SER A 561 -0.36 0.20 4.14
C SER A 561 0.27 0.85 5.36
N PHE A 562 1.60 0.97 5.39
CA PHE A 562 2.30 1.69 6.45
C PHE A 562 1.96 3.19 6.43
N SER A 563 1.90 3.82 5.26
CA SER A 563 1.49 5.22 5.12
C SER A 563 0.09 5.47 5.72
N VAL A 564 -0.88 4.62 5.36
CA VAL A 564 -2.27 4.77 5.79
C VAL A 564 -2.46 4.45 7.28
N VAL A 565 -1.73 3.48 7.83
CA VAL A 565 -1.91 3.03 9.22
C VAL A 565 -0.99 3.76 10.19
N SER A 566 0.29 3.91 9.85
CA SER A 566 1.36 4.26 10.80
C SER A 566 1.79 5.72 10.77
N VAL A 567 1.48 6.51 9.73
CA VAL A 567 1.97 7.88 9.58
C VAL A 567 0.91 8.86 10.08
N ARG A 568 1.02 9.34 11.33
CA ARG A 568 0.05 10.25 11.94
C ARG A 568 0.60 11.63 12.24
N THR A 569 1.88 11.75 12.57
CA THR A 569 2.46 13.05 12.87
C THR A 569 2.58 13.92 11.61
N ARG A 570 2.41 15.25 11.75
CA ARG A 570 2.51 16.21 10.62
C ARG A 570 3.85 16.10 9.88
N LEU A 571 4.94 15.83 10.61
CA LEU A 571 6.26 15.65 10.03
C LEU A 571 6.31 14.35 9.21
N SER A 572 5.82 13.22 9.74
CA SER A 572 5.77 11.98 8.98
C SER A 572 4.88 12.12 7.74
N GLN A 573 3.71 12.76 7.84
CA GLN A 573 2.80 12.95 6.70
C GLN A 573 3.41 13.79 5.58
N ALA A 574 4.22 14.80 5.93
CA ALA A 574 4.90 15.65 4.96
C ALA A 574 6.10 14.97 4.30
N TYR A 575 6.88 14.18 5.05
CA TYR A 575 8.18 13.68 4.58
C TYR A 575 8.18 12.20 4.17
N PHE A 576 7.38 11.34 4.81
CA PHE A 576 7.42 9.89 4.54
C PHE A 576 7.01 9.55 3.09
N PRO A 577 5.83 9.95 2.58
CA PRO A 577 5.42 9.55 1.24
C PRO A 577 6.39 10.03 0.15
N PRO A 578 6.84 11.31 0.12
CA PRO A 578 7.83 11.75 -0.87
C PRO A 578 9.15 10.99 -0.81
N LEU A 579 9.66 10.68 0.40
CA LEU A 579 10.90 9.92 0.55
C LEU A 579 10.73 8.47 0.09
N PHE A 580 9.62 7.82 0.43
CA PHE A 580 9.29 6.47 -0.01
C PHE A 580 9.28 6.39 -1.55
N PHE A 581 8.52 7.28 -2.21
CA PHE A 581 8.44 7.32 -3.67
C PHE A 581 9.76 7.71 -4.32
N CYS A 582 10.55 8.62 -3.72
CA CYS A 582 11.86 8.99 -4.24
C CYS A 582 12.81 7.80 -4.27
N LEU A 583 12.93 7.08 -3.14
CA LEU A 583 13.76 5.89 -3.05
C LEU A 583 13.28 4.80 -4.00
N PHE A 584 11.97 4.54 -4.05
CA PHE A 584 11.41 3.57 -4.98
C PHE A 584 11.58 3.99 -6.45
N THR A 585 11.62 5.30 -6.75
CA THR A 585 11.96 5.80 -8.10
C THR A 585 13.38 5.43 -8.47
N LEU A 586 14.36 5.57 -7.56
CA LEU A 586 15.76 5.22 -7.83
C LEU A 586 15.91 3.75 -8.25
N PHE A 587 15.17 2.85 -7.59
CA PHE A 587 15.09 1.45 -7.98
C PHE A 587 14.60 1.27 -9.42
N HIS A 588 13.46 1.88 -9.78
CA HIS A 588 12.89 1.71 -11.12
C HIS A 588 13.74 2.37 -12.20
N VAL A 589 14.40 3.49 -11.89
CA VAL A 589 15.38 4.11 -12.79
C VAL A 589 16.51 3.14 -13.08
N TYR A 590 17.06 2.48 -12.07
CA TYR A 590 18.09 1.45 -12.26
C TYR A 590 17.57 0.30 -13.13
N LEU A 591 16.40 -0.25 -12.77
CA LEU A 591 15.80 -1.40 -13.45
C LEU A 591 15.52 -1.15 -14.94
N PHE A 592 14.97 0.02 -15.29
CA PHE A 592 14.66 0.34 -16.68
C PHE A 592 15.86 0.87 -17.48
N SER A 593 16.87 1.42 -16.80
CA SER A 593 18.13 1.79 -17.45
C SER A 593 18.99 0.57 -17.76
N PHE A 594 18.93 -0.46 -16.92
CA PHE A 594 19.73 -1.68 -17.01
C PHE A 594 18.84 -2.93 -16.88
N PRO A 595 18.12 -3.32 -17.94
CA PRO A 595 17.14 -4.42 -17.88
C PRO A 595 17.77 -5.79 -17.55
N PHE A 596 19.04 -5.99 -17.93
CA PHE A 596 19.81 -7.21 -17.61
C PHE A 596 20.75 -7.03 -16.40
N GLY A 597 20.59 -5.93 -15.64
CA GLY A 597 21.36 -5.71 -14.43
C GLY A 597 20.93 -6.61 -13.27
N PHE A 598 21.55 -6.41 -12.10
CA PHE A 598 21.28 -7.17 -10.88
C PHE A 598 19.97 -6.74 -10.20
N SER A 599 18.83 -6.99 -10.86
CA SER A 599 17.48 -6.54 -10.45
C SER A 599 17.05 -7.06 -9.08
N TYR A 600 17.30 -8.33 -8.77
CA TYR A 600 16.96 -8.95 -7.48
C TYR A 600 17.75 -8.36 -6.31
N VAL A 601 19.06 -8.16 -6.49
CA VAL A 601 19.92 -7.53 -5.47
C VAL A 601 19.46 -6.09 -5.25
N ALA A 602 19.19 -5.35 -6.32
CA ALA A 602 18.66 -4.00 -6.24
C ALA A 602 17.30 -3.95 -5.52
N LEU A 603 16.37 -4.87 -5.81
CA LEU A 603 15.09 -4.95 -5.12
C LEU A 603 15.28 -5.25 -3.62
N GLY A 604 16.21 -6.15 -3.28
CA GLY A 604 16.55 -6.49 -1.89
C GLY A 604 17.12 -5.28 -1.12
N VAL A 605 18.10 -4.58 -1.70
CA VAL A 605 18.66 -3.33 -1.14
C VAL A 605 17.54 -2.34 -0.86
N MET A 606 16.68 -2.13 -1.84
CA MET A 606 15.62 -1.13 -1.78
C MET A 606 14.54 -1.52 -0.78
N SER A 607 14.19 -2.80 -0.67
CA SER A 607 13.25 -3.31 0.32
C SER A 607 13.75 -3.10 1.74
N ILE A 608 15.03 -3.38 2.02
CA ILE A 608 15.65 -3.19 3.34
C ILE A 608 15.74 -1.70 3.66
N LEU A 609 16.11 -0.85 2.68
CA LEU A 609 16.21 0.59 2.86
C LEU A 609 14.83 1.24 3.12
N LEU A 610 13.78 0.77 2.45
CA LEU A 610 12.40 1.22 2.69
C LEU A 610 11.87 0.71 4.05
N LEU A 611 12.17 -0.53 4.43
CA LEU A 611 11.85 -1.05 5.77
C LEU A 611 12.57 -0.25 6.86
N GLN A 612 13.84 0.05 6.64
CA GLN A 612 14.62 0.91 7.51
C GLN A 612 14.00 2.31 7.64
N LEU A 613 13.55 2.90 6.53
CA LEU A 613 12.85 4.18 6.55
C LEU A 613 11.56 4.12 7.37
N MET A 614 10.76 3.06 7.23
CA MET A 614 9.54 2.86 8.02
C MET A 614 9.85 2.81 9.53
N LEU A 615 10.86 2.02 9.92
CA LEU A 615 11.27 1.90 11.32
C LEU A 615 11.82 3.22 11.88
N PHE A 616 12.62 3.94 11.10
CA PHE A 616 13.12 5.26 11.46
C PHE A 616 11.97 6.23 11.78
N PHE A 617 10.94 6.28 10.92
CA PHE A 617 9.79 7.15 11.17
C PHE A 617 8.99 6.74 12.41
N TRP A 618 8.86 5.43 12.65
CA TRP A 618 8.24 4.91 13.87
C TRP A 618 9.01 5.29 15.13
N ASN A 619 10.32 5.04 15.17
CA ASN A 619 11.16 5.25 16.34
C ASN A 619 11.37 6.74 16.67
N CYS A 620 11.53 7.58 15.65
CA CYS A 620 11.87 8.99 15.84
C CYS A 620 10.66 9.92 15.97
N PHE A 621 9.54 9.64 15.30
CA PHE A 621 8.40 10.56 15.25
C PHE A 621 7.15 9.98 15.91
N GLU A 622 6.71 8.79 15.50
CA GLU A 622 5.40 8.27 15.93
C GLU A 622 5.42 7.77 17.39
N ILE A 623 6.41 6.96 17.79
CA ILE A 623 6.52 6.45 19.17
C ILE A 623 6.69 7.60 20.18
N PRO A 624 7.60 8.58 19.99
CA PRO A 624 7.73 9.69 20.91
C PRO A 624 6.50 10.59 20.95
N ALA A 625 5.80 10.75 19.83
CA ALA A 625 4.56 11.53 19.79
C ALA A 625 3.42 10.81 20.54
N LEU A 626 3.32 9.48 20.42
CA LEU A 626 2.35 8.69 21.17
C LEU A 626 2.62 8.74 22.67
N ASN A 627 3.88 8.59 23.09
CA ASN A 627 4.28 8.65 24.51
C ASN A 627 4.10 10.03 25.14
N ARG A 628 3.92 11.09 24.33
CA ARG A 628 3.70 12.47 24.78
C ARG A 628 2.25 12.92 24.59
N ASP A 629 1.34 12.02 24.20
CA ASP A 629 -0.06 12.30 23.85
C ASP A 629 -0.23 13.39 22.77
N LEU A 630 0.79 13.55 21.89
CA LEU A 630 0.82 14.54 20.80
C LEU A 630 0.23 14.01 19.49
N VAL A 631 0.00 12.70 19.39
CA VAL A 631 -0.79 12.10 18.31
C VAL A 631 -2.25 12.12 18.78
N LYS A 632 -3.06 13.03 18.23
CA LYS A 632 -4.51 13.07 18.39
C LYS A 632 -5.15 13.05 17.03
#